data_AF-A0A9E7MXK9-F1
#
_entry.id   AF-A0A9E7MXK9-F1
#
_cell.length_a   1.000
_cell.length_b   1.000
_cell.length_c   1.000
_cell.angle_alpha   90.00
_cell.angle_beta   90.00
_cell.angle_gamma   90.00
#
_symmetry.space_group_name_H-M   'P 1'
#
loop_
_entity.id
_entity.type
_entity.pdbx_description
1 polymer ?
#
loop_
_entity_poly.entity_id
_entity_poly.type
_entity_poly.pdbx_seq_one_letter_code
_entity_poly.pdbx_strand_id
1 'polypeptide(L)' 'MKEKIERALFEARPYIEYYEELKKKVEEISSKVQDEASFVKAVEEEMKNAQEPFKTDLRIFLQKFSSL' A
#
# COMPACT_ATOMS: atom_id res chain seq x y z
N MET A 1 6.85 -2.67 10.80
CA MET A 1 6.50 -2.54 9.37
C MET A 1 5.69 -3.72 8.84
N LYS A 2 6.17 -4.96 8.80
CA LYS A 2 5.42 -6.10 8.20
C LYS A 2 4.02 -6.32 8.79
N GLU A 3 3.89 -6.40 10.12
CA GLU A 3 2.58 -6.55 10.78
C GLU A 3 1.64 -5.36 10.51
N LYS A 4 2.19 -4.14 10.46
CA LYS A 4 1.43 -2.92 10.14
C LYS A 4 0.90 -2.94 8.70
N ILE A 5 1.71 -3.44 7.75
CA ILE A 5 1.31 -3.66 6.36
C ILE A 5 0.18 -4.69 6.29
N GLU A 6 0.34 -5.85 6.94
CA GLU A 6 -0.68 -6.91 6.94
C GLU A 6 -2.01 -6.41 7.51
N ARG A 7 -1.96 -5.64 8.60
CA ARG A 7 -3.15 -5.02 9.19
C ARG A 7 -3.79 -3.97 8.29
N ALA A 8 -2.99 -3.09 7.68
CA ALA A 8 -3.48 -2.11 6.73
C ALA A 8 -4.14 -2.76 5.51
N LEU A 9 -3.55 -3.84 4.97
CA LEU A 9 -4.13 -4.63 3.89
C LEU A 9 -5.45 -5.29 4.32
N PHE A 10 -5.51 -5.84 5.54
CA PHE A 10 -6.74 -6.43 6.07
C PHE A 10 -7.87 -5.39 6.20
N GLU A 11 -7.58 -4.21 6.77
CA GLU A 11 -8.56 -3.14 6.93
C GLU A 11 -8.97 -2.48 5.60
N ALA A 12 -8.06 -2.46 4.62
CA ALA A 12 -8.35 -1.95 3.28
C ALA A 12 -9.19 -2.92 2.45
N ARG A 13 -8.99 -4.24 2.62
CA ARG A 13 -9.61 -5.30 1.79
C ARG A 13 -11.06 -5.09 1.35
N PRO A 14 -12.03 -4.70 2.20
CA PRO A 14 -13.42 -4.50 1.76
C PRO A 14 -13.63 -3.35 0.77
N TYR A 15 -12.63 -2.49 0.56
CA TYR A 15 -12.69 -1.31 -0.30
C TYR A 15 -11.81 -1.41 -1.56
N ILE A 16 -11.08 -2.52 -1.74
CA ILE A 16 -10.06 -2.66 -2.78
C ILE A 16 -10.58 -3.54 -3.91
N GLU A 17 -10.45 -3.06 -5.14
CA GLU A 17 -10.84 -3.80 -6.35
C GLU A 17 -9.76 -4.83 -6.74
N TYR A 18 -8.48 -4.43 -6.70
CA TYR A 18 -7.33 -5.25 -7.12
C TYR A 18 -6.48 -5.72 -5.92
N TYR A 19 -7.10 -6.41 -4.96
CA TYR A 19 -6.45 -6.73 -3.68
C TYR A 19 -5.16 -7.54 -3.82
N GLU A 20 -5.14 -8.55 -4.67
CA GLU A 20 -3.95 -9.39 -4.88
C GLU A 20 -2.81 -8.61 -5.53
N GLU A 21 -3.13 -7.67 -6.44
CA GLU A 21 -2.15 -6.81 -7.08
C GLU A 21 -1.59 -5.77 -6.10
N LEU A 22 -2.45 -5.16 -5.30
CA LEU A 22 -2.08 -4.23 -4.23
C LEU A 22 -1.16 -4.91 -3.22
N LYS A 23 -1.54 -6.11 -2.75
CA LYS A 23 -0.73 -6.88 -1.80
C LYS A 23 0.66 -7.16 -2.35
N LYS A 24 0.76 -7.68 -3.58
CA LYS A 24 2.05 -7.94 -4.22
C LYS A 24 2.90 -6.67 -4.33
N LYS A 25 2.30 -5.57 -4.78
CA LYS A 25 2.99 -4.29 -4.95
C LYS A 25 3.54 -3.77 -3.63
N VAL A 26 2.71 -3.79 -2.58
CA VAL A 26 3.08 -3.35 -1.24
C VAL A 26 4.17 -4.24 -0.63
N GLU A 27 4.07 -5.56 -0.78
CA GLU A 27 5.11 -6.50 -0.33
C GLU A 27 6.43 -6.26 -1.07
N GLU A 28 6.39 -6.06 -2.38
CA GLU A 28 7.56 -5.73 -3.20
C GLU A 28 8.23 -4.43 -2.72
N ILE A 29 7.46 -3.35 -2.53
CA ILE A 29 7.97 -2.08 -2.03
C ILE A 29 8.58 -2.27 -0.63
N SER A 30 7.90 -3.00 0.26
CA SER A 30 8.38 -3.23 1.63
C SER A 30 9.70 -4.01 1.68
N SER A 31 9.97 -4.87 0.69
CA SER A 31 11.22 -5.62 0.60
C SER A 31 12.43 -4.75 0.20
N LYS A 32 12.18 -3.57 -0.38
CA LYS A 32 13.20 -2.66 -0.93
C LYS A 32 13.55 -1.50 0.02
N VAL A 33 12.82 -1.36 1.13
CA VAL A 33 12.94 -0.24 2.07
C VAL A 33 13.14 -0.76 3.49
N GLN A 34 13.81 0.01 4.33
CA GLN A 34 14.13 -0.40 5.70
C GLN A 34 13.21 0.23 6.76
N ASP A 35 12.59 1.37 6.45
CA ASP A 35 11.82 2.18 7.38
C ASP A 35 10.48 2.64 6.79
N GLU A 36 9.56 3.04 7.67
CA GLU A 36 8.20 3.43 7.29
C GLU A 36 8.14 4.71 6.44
N ALA A 37 9.04 5.66 6.66
CA ALA A 37 9.04 6.91 5.90
C ALA A 37 9.47 6.65 4.45
N SER A 38 10.49 5.82 4.24
CA SER A 38 10.90 5.34 2.92
C SER A 38 9.80 4.51 2.24
N PHE A 39 9.09 3.68 2.99
CA PHE A 39 7.95 2.91 2.48
C PHE A 39 6.81 3.80 1.98
N VAL A 40 6.38 4.77 2.80
CA VAL A 40 5.32 5.72 2.43
C VAL A 40 5.67 6.47 1.15
N LYS A 41 6.89 7.02 1.08
CA LYS A 41 7.36 7.72 -0.13
C LYS A 41 7.33 6.81 -1.36
N ALA A 42 7.78 5.57 -1.24
CA ALA A 42 7.78 4.63 -2.36
C ALA A 42 6.36 4.28 -2.84
N VAL A 43 5.38 4.16 -1.93
CA VAL A 43 3.96 3.98 -2.29
C VAL A 43 3.39 5.23 -2.96
N GLU A 44 3.73 6.43 -2.49
CA GLU A 44 3.33 7.69 -3.12
C GLU A 44 3.91 7.83 -4.54
N GLU A 45 5.16 7.43 -4.76
CA GLU A 45 5.77 7.40 -6.10
C GLU A 45 5.08 6.37 -7.01
N GLU A 46 4.73 5.19 -6.50
CA GLU A 46 3.95 4.21 -7.26
C GLU A 46 2.58 4.79 -7.67
N MET A 47 1.91 5.52 -6.78
CA MET A 47 0.63 6.19 -7.08
C MET A 47 0.72 7.25 -8.19
N LYS A 48 1.89 7.83 -8.44
CA LYS A 48 2.09 8.76 -9.57
C LYS A 48 2.10 8.04 -10.92
N ASN A 49 2.56 6.78 -10.93
CA ASN A 49 2.68 5.96 -12.12
C ASN A 49 1.44 5.06 -12.36
N ALA A 50 0.70 4.74 -11.28
CA ALA A 50 -0.52 3.96 -11.34
C ALA A 50 -1.68 4.71 -12.01
N GLN A 51 -2.48 3.96 -12.77
CA GLN A 51 -3.74 4.44 -13.34
C GLN A 51 -4.91 4.09 -12.41
N GLU A 52 -6.05 4.78 -12.57
CA GLU A 52 -7.31 4.37 -11.93
C GLU A 52 -7.79 3.04 -12.57
N PRO A 53 -8.37 2.09 -11.79
CA PRO A 53 -8.78 2.22 -10.37
C PRO A 53 -7.67 1.92 -9.36
N PHE A 54 -6.56 1.31 -9.80
CA PHE A 54 -5.50 0.82 -8.91
C PHE A 54 -4.84 1.92 -8.06
N LYS A 55 -4.72 3.13 -8.61
CA LYS A 55 -4.26 4.29 -7.84
C LYS A 55 -5.16 4.61 -6.63
N THR A 56 -6.47 4.42 -6.76
CA THR A 56 -7.40 4.57 -5.64
C THR A 56 -7.19 3.47 -4.60
N ASP A 57 -6.93 2.23 -5.02
CA ASP A 57 -6.59 1.12 -4.11
C ASP A 57 -5.33 1.41 -3.27
N LEU A 58 -4.26 1.89 -3.91
CA LEU A 58 -3.03 2.32 -3.24
C LEU A 58 -3.29 3.44 -2.23
N ARG A 59 -4.15 4.41 -2.59
CA ARG A 59 -4.51 5.52 -1.69
C ARG A 59 -5.26 5.04 -0.45
N ILE A 60 -6.24 4.15 -0.62
CA ILE A 60 -7.01 3.58 0.49
C ILE A 60 -6.08 2.81 1.42
N PHE A 61 -5.20 1.97 0.86
CA PHE A 61 -4.18 1.27 1.63
C PHE A 61 -3.30 2.24 2.42
N LEU A 62 -2.76 3.28 1.77
CA LEU A 62 -1.86 4.23 2.41
C LEU A 62 -2.54 5.00 3.55
N GLN A 63 -3.82 5.34 3.40
CA GLN A 63 -4.63 5.95 4.45
C GLN A 63 -4.76 5.03 5.66
N LYS A 64 -5.07 3.74 5.45
CA LYS A 64 -5.15 2.74 6.54
C LYS A 64 -3.79 2.55 7.20
N PHE A 65 -2.73 2.42 6.41
CA PHE A 65 -1.37 2.26 6.91
C PHE A 65 -0.93 3.44 7.77
N SER A 66 -1.22 4.67 7.37
CA SER A 66 -0.83 5.89 8.11
C SER A 66 -1.66 6.13 9.37
N SER A 67 -2.81 5.48 9.50
CA SER A 67 -3.69 5.60 10.67
C SER A 67 -3.36 4.60 11.80
N LEU A 68 -2.40 3.69 11.57
CA LEU A 68 -1.91 2.69 12.52
C LEU A 68 -0.61 3.15 13.19
#